data_AF-A0A9P0BQ87-F1
#
_entry.id   AF-A0A9P0BQ87-F1
#
_cell.length_a   1.000
_cell.length_b   1.000
_cell.length_c   1.000
_cell.angle_alpha   90.00
_cell.angle_beta   90.00
_cell.angle_gamma   90.00
#
_symmetry.space_group_name_H-M   'P 1'
#
loop_
_entity.id
_entity.type
_entity.pdbx_description
1 polymer ?
#
loop_
_entity_poly.entity_id
_entity_poly.type
_entity_poly.pdbx_seq_one_letter_code
_entity_poly.pdbx_strand_id
1 'polypeptide(L)'
;MDLIIIFKLVLLYLLVKPTNLQLLINVRNQGGDVMQENITANVSEDTITLEFMRLDGVFVSQLVDFTNEVEAMKVIIPGEEELGQTGHQTLCFLTHAAQADFIAPDAMAKLRQKNPGTIRVAEEDKGWRQTTATAWAGRATRLLSPPAARHCAAAKERVYLRSADLTRWAPRPGMEQSSYTTAVTPFPEHALSSDVVNGKSPVGTCASETDHNKECICHMEVCVNWYPCGLKYCKGKPQGGLSYRCGIKTCHRCYRYHFFVRRRDACLSYT
;
A
#
# COMPACT_ATOMS: atom_id res chain seq x y z
N MET A 1 -48.77 10.95 -6.47
CA MET A 1 -48.07 11.43 -5.26
C MET A 1 -46.76 10.67 -5.07
N ASP A 2 -46.72 9.39 -5.45
CA ASP A 2 -45.59 8.48 -5.27
C ASP A 2 -44.35 8.81 -6.13
N LEU A 3 -44.54 9.32 -7.35
CA LEU A 3 -43.41 9.64 -8.25
C LEU A 3 -42.54 10.78 -7.72
N ILE A 4 -43.16 11.77 -7.06
CA ILE A 4 -42.45 12.91 -6.44
C ILE A 4 -41.67 12.43 -5.22
N ILE A 5 -42.20 11.47 -4.46
CA ILE A 5 -41.53 10.89 -3.30
C ILE A 5 -40.33 10.05 -3.76
N ILE A 6 -40.49 9.23 -4.80
CA ILE A 6 -39.39 8.45 -5.39
C ILE A 6 -38.28 9.38 -5.92
N PHE A 7 -38.64 10.45 -6.63
CA PHE A 7 -37.66 11.41 -7.14
C PHE A 7 -36.92 12.12 -5.99
N LYS A 8 -37.62 12.51 -4.92
CA LYS A 8 -37.00 13.08 -3.72
C LYS A 8 -36.08 12.10 -3.00
N LEU A 9 -36.44 10.82 -2.91
CA LEU A 9 -35.61 9.77 -2.30
C LEU A 9 -34.35 9.47 -3.12
N VAL A 10 -34.47 9.42 -4.45
CA VAL A 10 -33.33 9.27 -5.37
C VAL A 10 -32.40 10.48 -5.27
N LEU A 11 -32.95 11.70 -5.24
CA LEU A 11 -32.18 12.93 -5.08
C LEU A 11 -31.47 12.99 -3.72
N LEU A 12 -32.14 12.56 -2.64
CA LEU A 12 -31.56 12.48 -1.30
C LEU A 12 -30.42 11.45 -1.26
N TYR A 13 -30.61 10.28 -1.88
CA TYR A 13 -29.57 9.25 -1.98
C TYR A 13 -28.34 9.73 -2.78
N LEU A 14 -28.55 10.49 -3.85
CA LEU A 14 -27.46 11.10 -4.63
C LEU A 14 -26.73 12.23 -3.87
N LEU A 15 -27.35 12.85 -2.88
CA LEU A 15 -26.77 13.91 -2.06
C LEU A 15 -26.01 13.40 -0.82
N VAL A 16 -26.29 12.16 -0.37
CA VAL A 16 -25.50 11.52 0.69
C VAL A 16 -24.18 11.04 0.10
N LYS A 17 -23.21 11.96 0.00
CA LYS A 17 -21.82 11.58 -0.28
C LYS A 17 -21.22 10.92 0.97
N PRO A 18 -20.55 9.76 0.85
CA PRO A 18 -19.79 9.22 1.96
C PRO A 18 -18.74 10.25 2.36
N THR A 19 -18.80 10.72 3.60
CA THR A 19 -17.77 11.60 4.16
C THR A 19 -16.54 10.75 4.45
N ASN A 20 -15.56 10.78 3.55
CA ASN A 20 -14.24 10.23 3.87
C ASN A 20 -13.60 11.10 4.95
N LEU A 21 -13.33 10.51 6.11
CA LEU A 21 -12.72 11.21 7.23
C LEU A 21 -11.21 11.29 6.96
N GLN A 22 -10.72 12.53 6.87
CA GLN A 22 -9.37 12.84 6.44
C GLN A 22 -8.52 13.38 7.59
N LEU A 23 -7.26 12.96 7.65
CA LEU A 23 -6.27 13.36 8.62
C LEU A 23 -4.99 13.80 7.88
N LEU A 24 -4.74 15.12 7.84
CA LEU A 24 -3.59 15.72 7.14
C LEU A 24 -2.44 16.05 8.10
N ILE A 25 -1.40 15.25 8.15
CA ILE A 25 -0.34 15.35 9.16
C ILE A 25 0.93 15.91 8.51
N ASN A 26 1.54 16.92 9.13
CA ASN A 26 2.90 17.33 8.78
C ASN A 26 3.88 16.39 9.48
N VAL A 27 4.72 15.71 8.71
CA VAL A 27 5.61 14.66 9.19
C VAL A 27 7.04 15.00 8.83
N ARG A 28 7.95 14.85 9.79
CA ARG A 28 9.39 14.95 9.54
C ARG A 28 9.97 13.57 9.22
N ASN A 29 10.63 13.43 8.08
CA ASN A 29 11.35 12.21 7.73
C ASN A 29 12.70 12.11 8.48
N GLN A 30 13.43 11.01 8.33
CA GLN A 30 14.76 10.84 8.94
C GLN A 30 15.81 11.82 8.40
N GLY A 31 15.64 12.33 7.17
CA GLY A 31 16.51 13.35 6.56
C GLY A 31 16.30 14.77 7.07
N GLY A 32 15.25 15.00 7.87
CA GLY A 32 14.91 16.31 8.43
C GLY A 32 13.87 17.10 7.61
N ASP A 33 13.50 16.61 6.43
CA ASP A 33 12.50 17.22 5.58
C ASP A 33 11.10 17.05 6.15
N VAL A 34 10.24 18.03 5.87
CA VAL A 34 8.84 18.01 6.29
C VAL A 34 7.96 17.78 5.06
N MET A 35 7.14 16.73 5.13
CA MET A 35 6.14 16.40 4.11
C MET A 35 4.75 16.32 4.73
N GLN A 36 3.72 16.43 3.90
CA GLN A 36 2.35 16.26 4.34
C GLN A 36 1.87 14.86 3.96
N GLU A 37 1.43 14.11 4.96
CA GLU A 37 0.81 12.80 4.80
C GLU A 37 -0.71 12.92 4.99
N ASN A 38 -1.45 12.28 4.11
CA ASN A 38 -2.90 12.26 4.10
C ASN A 38 -3.42 10.87 4.46
N ILE A 39 -4.08 10.72 5.60
CA ILE A 39 -4.69 9.45 6.00
C ILE A 39 -6.21 9.58 5.90
N THR A 40 -6.83 8.66 5.19
CA THR A 40 -8.28 8.56 5.07
C THR A 40 -8.76 7.21 5.59
N ALA A 41 -9.90 7.22 6.27
CA ALA A 41 -10.56 6.00 6.72
C ALA A 41 -11.95 5.89 6.10
N ASN A 42 -12.24 4.73 5.52
CA ASN A 42 -13.56 4.36 5.04
C ASN A 42 -14.08 3.21 5.92
N VAL A 43 -14.91 3.56 6.89
CA VAL A 43 -15.49 2.61 7.86
C VAL A 43 -16.46 1.65 7.18
N SER A 44 -17.11 2.06 6.08
CA SER A 44 -18.08 1.21 5.37
C SER A 44 -17.42 0.10 4.57
N GLU A 45 -16.26 0.38 3.95
CA GLU A 45 -15.46 -0.64 3.25
C GLU A 45 -14.37 -1.25 4.12
N ASP A 46 -14.29 -0.88 5.40
CA ASP A 46 -13.28 -1.34 6.35
C ASP A 46 -11.85 -1.17 5.82
N THR A 47 -11.55 0.03 5.31
CA THR A 47 -10.26 0.36 4.68
C THR A 47 -9.63 1.64 5.22
N ILE A 48 -8.30 1.69 5.16
CA ILE A 48 -7.49 2.89 5.42
C ILE A 48 -6.61 3.15 4.22
N THR A 49 -6.50 4.41 3.81
CA THR A 49 -5.54 4.83 2.79
C THR A 49 -4.62 5.91 3.36
N LEU A 50 -3.31 5.73 3.23
CA LEU A 50 -2.27 6.70 3.58
C LEU A 50 -1.56 7.15 2.30
N GLU A 51 -1.49 8.45 2.07
CA GLU A 51 -0.93 9.02 0.84
C GLU A 51 0.02 10.17 1.12
N PHE A 52 1.12 10.24 0.38
CA PHE A 52 2.06 11.36 0.45
C PHE A 52 2.88 11.46 -0.83
N MET A 53 3.49 12.62 -1.02
CA MET A 53 4.45 12.87 -2.09
C MET A 53 5.83 13.03 -1.49
N ARG A 54 6.79 12.28 -2.02
CA ARG A 54 8.22 12.44 -1.71
C ARG A 54 8.77 13.71 -2.37
N LEU A 55 9.94 14.15 -1.92
CA LEU A 55 10.60 15.35 -2.48
C LEU A 55 11.06 15.19 -3.93
N ASP A 56 11.35 13.96 -4.34
CA ASP A 56 11.68 13.57 -5.72
C ASP A 56 10.43 13.47 -6.62
N GLY A 57 9.25 13.86 -6.12
CA GLY A 57 7.99 13.83 -6.86
C GLY A 57 7.32 12.45 -6.94
N VAL A 58 7.93 11.40 -6.38
CA VAL A 58 7.31 10.07 -6.31
C VAL A 58 6.09 10.14 -5.39
N PHE A 59 4.92 9.76 -5.90
CA PHE A 59 3.69 9.67 -5.13
C PHE A 59 3.51 8.27 -4.56
N VAL A 60 3.28 8.18 -3.26
CA VAL A 60 3.09 6.93 -2.51
C VAL A 60 1.69 6.90 -1.95
N SER A 61 1.03 5.75 -2.07
CA SER A 61 -0.34 5.57 -1.61
C SER A 61 -0.52 4.12 -1.13
N GLN A 62 -0.62 3.94 0.18
CA GLN A 62 -0.76 2.65 0.85
C GLN A 62 -2.23 2.46 1.25
N LEU A 63 -2.85 1.40 0.72
CA LEU A 63 -4.18 0.96 1.14
C LEU A 63 -4.05 -0.26 2.04
N VAL A 64 -4.82 -0.29 3.13
CA VAL A 64 -5.04 -1.48 3.96
C VAL A 64 -6.53 -1.81 3.94
N ASP A 65 -6.87 -3.00 3.43
CA ASP A 65 -8.19 -3.61 3.46
C ASP A 65 -8.22 -4.63 4.61
N PHE A 66 -8.91 -4.28 5.70
CA PHE A 66 -8.96 -5.10 6.91
C PHE A 66 -9.87 -6.30 6.74
N THR A 67 -10.94 -6.18 5.95
CA THR A 67 -11.88 -7.26 5.68
C THR A 67 -11.22 -8.42 4.95
N ASN A 68 -10.34 -8.12 3.99
CA ASN A 68 -9.65 -9.14 3.19
C ASN A 68 -8.18 -9.33 3.57
N GLU A 69 -7.69 -8.60 4.57
CA GLU A 69 -6.29 -8.61 5.03
C GLU A 69 -5.29 -8.34 3.90
N VAL A 70 -5.63 -7.44 2.97
CA VAL A 70 -4.78 -7.05 1.85
C VAL A 70 -4.19 -5.67 2.09
N GLU A 71 -2.87 -5.57 2.06
CA GLU A 71 -2.14 -4.32 1.97
C GLU A 71 -1.70 -4.11 0.52
N ALA A 72 -1.99 -2.94 -0.04
CA ALA A 72 -1.63 -2.56 -1.41
C ALA A 72 -0.81 -1.27 -1.39
N MET A 73 0.50 -1.40 -1.63
CA MET A 73 1.41 -0.27 -1.77
C MET A 73 1.47 0.17 -3.23
N LYS A 74 0.86 1.31 -3.55
CA LYS A 74 0.93 1.95 -4.87
C LYS A 74 2.02 3.01 -4.87
N VAL A 75 2.86 2.99 -5.91
CA VAL A 75 3.91 3.97 -6.12
C VAL A 75 3.79 4.51 -7.55
N ILE A 76 3.76 5.83 -7.71
CA ILE A 76 3.77 6.51 -9.00
C ILE A 76 5.09 7.26 -9.12
N ILE A 77 5.94 6.79 -10.04
CA ILE A 77 7.27 7.32 -10.30
C ILE A 77 7.18 8.23 -11.52
N PRO A 78 7.48 9.53 -11.42
CA PRO A 78 7.58 10.39 -12.60
C PRO A 78 8.73 9.92 -13.50
N GLY A 79 8.56 10.02 -14.82
CA GLY A 79 9.67 9.82 -15.75
C GLY A 79 10.63 11.01 -15.71
N GLU A 80 11.92 10.73 -15.74
CA GLU A 80 12.98 11.73 -15.87
C GLU A 80 13.29 12.03 -17.35
N GLU A 81 12.96 13.25 -17.78
CA GLU A 81 13.14 13.69 -19.17
C GLU A 81 14.62 13.70 -19.58
N GLU A 82 15.52 14.04 -18.66
CA GLU A 82 16.98 14.01 -18.87
C GLU A 82 17.51 12.62 -19.24
N LEU A 83 16.74 11.58 -18.91
CA LEU A 83 17.03 10.18 -19.19
C LEU A 83 16.20 9.61 -20.35
N GLY A 84 15.48 10.48 -21.07
CA GLY A 84 14.58 10.10 -22.16
C GLY A 84 13.31 9.39 -21.71
N GLN A 85 12.95 9.48 -20.43
CA GLN A 85 11.73 8.90 -19.89
C GLN A 85 10.60 9.93 -20.00
N THR A 86 9.41 9.48 -20.40
CA THR A 86 8.23 10.34 -20.53
C THR A 86 7.07 9.83 -19.70
N GLY A 87 6.25 10.75 -19.18
CA GLY A 87 5.07 10.42 -18.39
C GLY A 87 5.42 9.90 -16.99
N HIS A 88 4.87 8.76 -16.60
CA HIS A 88 5.07 8.15 -15.28
C HIS A 88 4.91 6.64 -15.34
N GLN A 89 5.51 5.95 -14.36
CA GLN A 89 5.31 4.53 -14.09
C GLN A 89 4.50 4.36 -12.82
N THR A 90 3.41 3.59 -12.87
CA THR A 90 2.70 3.14 -11.67
C THR A 90 3.05 1.69 -11.34
N LEU A 91 3.40 1.44 -10.09
CA LEU A 91 3.65 0.13 -9.50
C LEU A 91 2.61 -0.13 -8.40
N CYS A 92 2.23 -1.39 -8.21
CA CYS A 92 1.46 -1.80 -7.04
C CYS A 92 2.02 -3.10 -6.46
N PHE A 93 2.26 -3.14 -5.16
CA PHE A 93 2.74 -4.33 -4.44
C PHE A 93 1.66 -4.79 -3.47
N LEU A 94 1.24 -6.05 -3.58
CA LEU A 94 0.28 -6.66 -2.68
C LEU A 94 1.00 -7.50 -1.64
N THR A 95 0.69 -7.25 -0.37
CA THR A 95 1.19 -7.99 0.79
C THR A 95 0.05 -8.32 1.73
N HIS A 96 0.22 -9.39 2.51
CA HIS A 96 -0.73 -9.70 3.58
C HIS A 96 -0.63 -8.62 4.66
N ALA A 97 -1.77 -8.04 5.03
CA ALA A 97 -1.86 -7.02 6.06
C ALA A 97 -1.92 -7.70 7.43
N ALA A 98 -0.88 -7.51 8.26
CA ALA A 98 -0.97 -7.95 9.64
C ALA A 98 -1.92 -7.00 10.40
N GLN A 99 -2.98 -7.55 11.00
CA GLN A 99 -3.99 -6.77 11.74
C GLN A 99 -3.39 -5.89 12.87
N ALA A 100 -2.19 -6.23 13.36
CA ALA A 100 -1.49 -5.49 14.41
C ALA A 100 -0.67 -4.28 13.91
N ASP A 101 -0.57 -4.06 12.59
CA ASP A 101 0.25 -2.97 12.05
C ASP A 101 -0.50 -1.63 12.07
N PHE A 102 -1.84 -1.61 11.94
CA PHE A 102 -2.65 -0.39 11.90
C PHE A 102 -3.77 -0.41 12.95
N ILE A 103 -4.17 0.76 13.45
CA ILE A 103 -5.46 0.86 14.15
C ILE A 103 -6.61 0.64 13.17
N ALA A 104 -7.70 0.04 13.63
CA ALA A 104 -8.87 -0.22 12.78
C ALA A 104 -9.49 1.08 12.20
N PRO A 105 -10.18 1.01 11.04
CA PRO A 105 -10.78 2.17 10.39
C PRO A 105 -11.75 2.95 11.28
N ASP A 106 -12.50 2.25 12.14
CA ASP A 106 -13.44 2.87 13.09
C ASP A 106 -12.75 3.76 14.12
N ALA A 107 -11.53 3.39 14.54
CA ALA A 107 -10.71 4.14 15.47
C ALA A 107 -9.99 5.29 14.75
N MET A 108 -9.49 5.04 13.53
CA MET A 108 -8.89 6.05 12.67
C MET A 108 -9.87 7.20 12.38
N ALA A 109 -11.11 6.86 12.02
CA ALA A 109 -12.20 7.80 11.76
C ALA A 109 -12.53 8.74 12.94
N LYS A 110 -12.20 8.32 14.17
CA LYS A 110 -12.43 9.11 15.40
C LYS A 110 -11.25 10.02 15.75
N LEU A 111 -10.12 9.88 15.07
CA LEU A 111 -8.95 10.73 15.31
C LEU A 111 -9.24 12.16 14.90
N ARG A 112 -8.77 13.08 15.74
CA ARG A 112 -8.84 14.52 15.50
C ARG A 112 -7.49 15.12 15.79
N GLN A 113 -7.03 16.01 14.92
CA GLN A 113 -5.76 16.69 15.15
C GLN A 113 -5.92 17.79 16.18
N LYS A 114 -5.16 17.66 17.25
CA LYS A 114 -4.79 18.80 18.07
C LYS A 114 -3.63 19.52 17.37
N ASN A 115 -3.81 20.80 17.06
CA ASN A 115 -2.83 21.68 16.41
C ASN A 115 -2.37 21.16 15.02
N PRO A 116 -3.10 21.48 13.93
CA PRO A 116 -2.79 21.01 12.58
C PRO A 116 -1.39 21.38 12.07
N GLY A 117 -0.81 22.48 12.55
CA GLY A 117 0.54 22.92 12.17
C GLY A 117 1.70 22.14 12.82
N THR A 118 1.42 21.26 13.78
CA THR A 118 2.49 20.54 14.50
C THR A 118 3.15 19.49 13.60
N ILE A 119 4.46 19.60 13.45
CA ILE A 119 5.30 18.57 12.81
C ILE A 119 5.39 17.36 13.73
N ARG A 120 5.06 16.17 13.20
CA ARG A 120 5.04 14.90 13.92
C ARG A 120 6.24 14.04 13.53
N VAL A 121 6.66 13.22 14.49
CA VAL A 121 7.66 12.15 14.33
C VAL A 121 7.05 10.91 14.96
N ALA A 122 7.28 9.74 14.35
CA ALA A 122 6.82 8.47 14.89
C ALA A 122 7.44 8.19 16.28
N GLU A 123 6.68 7.53 17.14
CA GLU A 123 7.17 7.13 18.47
C GLU A 123 8.01 5.84 18.43
N GLU A 124 7.72 4.96 17.47
CA GLU A 124 8.41 3.68 17.29
C GLU A 124 8.86 3.51 15.84
N ASP A 125 10.10 3.04 15.65
CA ASP A 125 10.57 2.57 14.35
C ASP A 125 10.34 1.06 14.23
N LYS A 126 9.52 0.64 13.27
CA LYS A 126 9.25 -0.77 12.94
C LYS A 126 10.31 -1.38 12.02
N GLY A 127 11.31 -0.60 11.59
CA GLY A 127 12.39 -1.03 10.73
C GLY A 127 11.94 -1.36 9.31
N TRP A 128 12.61 -2.33 8.70
CA TRP A 128 12.42 -2.70 7.29
C TRP A 128 11.50 -3.90 7.11
N ARG A 129 10.63 -3.84 6.09
CA ARG A 129 9.91 -4.99 5.54
C ARG A 129 10.37 -5.24 4.11
N GLN A 130 11.14 -6.31 3.92
CA GLN A 130 11.59 -6.71 2.60
C GLN A 130 10.63 -7.73 1.97
N THR A 131 10.25 -7.48 0.72
CA THR A 131 9.39 -8.37 -0.07
C THR A 131 10.02 -8.59 -1.44
N THR A 132 10.39 -9.83 -1.73
CA THR A 132 10.77 -10.24 -3.09
C THR A 132 9.53 -10.78 -3.78
N ALA A 133 9.07 -10.06 -4.80
CA ALA A 133 7.96 -10.50 -5.63
C ALA A 133 8.37 -11.73 -6.45
N THR A 134 7.42 -12.62 -6.69
CA THR A 134 7.63 -13.84 -7.47
C THR A 134 6.56 -14.06 -8.54
N ALA A 135 5.59 -13.15 -8.63
CA ALA A 135 4.50 -13.22 -9.61
C ALA A 135 3.89 -11.85 -9.88
N TRP A 136 3.30 -11.72 -11.08
CA TRP A 136 2.37 -10.66 -11.43
C TRP A 136 0.95 -11.02 -11.01
N ALA A 137 0.22 -10.06 -10.45
CA ALA A 137 -1.05 -10.27 -9.76
C ALA A 137 -2.22 -9.44 -10.30
N GLY A 138 -2.10 -8.84 -11.49
CA GLY A 138 -3.13 -7.95 -12.04
C GLY A 138 -4.54 -8.56 -12.02
N ARG A 139 -4.68 -9.84 -12.43
CA ARG A 139 -5.97 -10.56 -12.39
C ARG A 139 -6.37 -10.97 -10.98
N ALA A 140 -5.41 -11.42 -10.16
CA ALA A 140 -5.66 -11.86 -8.78
C ALA A 140 -6.11 -10.72 -7.86
N THR A 141 -5.72 -9.47 -8.13
CA THR A 141 -5.99 -8.31 -7.25
C THR A 141 -7.47 -8.17 -6.91
N ARG A 142 -8.36 -8.30 -7.91
CA ARG A 142 -9.82 -8.22 -7.70
C ARG A 142 -10.37 -9.38 -6.87
N LEU A 143 -9.78 -10.57 -6.99
CA LEU A 143 -10.19 -11.75 -6.22
C LEU A 143 -9.75 -11.62 -4.75
N LEU A 144 -8.56 -11.06 -4.53
CA LEU A 144 -8.02 -10.79 -3.21
C LEU A 144 -8.79 -9.65 -2.54
N SER A 145 -8.91 -8.48 -3.18
CA SER A 145 -9.54 -7.29 -2.61
C SER A 145 -10.08 -6.33 -3.70
N PRO A 146 -11.41 -6.10 -3.79
CA PRO A 146 -12.00 -5.06 -4.63
C PRO A 146 -11.48 -3.65 -4.32
N PRO A 147 -11.32 -3.21 -3.05
CA PRO A 147 -10.64 -1.96 -2.74
C PRO A 147 -9.23 -1.89 -3.33
N ALA A 148 -8.40 -2.92 -3.14
CA ALA A 148 -7.05 -2.97 -3.71
C ALA A 148 -7.07 -2.95 -5.25
N ALA A 149 -8.05 -3.60 -5.88
CA ALA A 149 -8.16 -3.60 -7.34
C ALA A 149 -8.46 -2.20 -7.90
N ARG A 150 -9.30 -1.42 -7.22
CA ARG A 150 -9.52 -0.01 -7.59
C ARG A 150 -8.27 0.82 -7.32
N HIS A 151 -7.63 0.60 -6.18
CA HIS A 151 -6.42 1.31 -5.78
C HIS A 151 -5.27 1.12 -6.77
N CYS A 152 -5.03 -0.12 -7.20
CA CYS A 152 -3.97 -0.51 -8.12
C CYS A 152 -4.34 -0.38 -9.61
N ALA A 153 -5.53 0.10 -9.96
CA ALA A 153 -6.02 0.06 -11.35
C ALA A 153 -5.06 0.73 -12.36
N ALA A 154 -4.40 1.82 -11.96
CA ALA A 154 -3.43 2.54 -12.79
C ALA A 154 -2.14 1.75 -13.06
N ALA A 155 -1.79 0.76 -12.23
CA ALA A 155 -0.59 -0.06 -12.40
C ALA A 155 -0.69 -1.05 -13.57
N LYS A 156 -1.90 -1.32 -14.09
CA LYS A 156 -2.15 -2.26 -15.19
C LYS A 156 -1.49 -3.62 -14.93
N GLU A 157 -0.45 -3.99 -15.67
CA GLU A 157 0.28 -5.25 -15.53
C GLU A 157 1.43 -5.21 -14.51
N ARG A 158 1.68 -4.05 -13.87
CA ARG A 158 2.74 -3.84 -12.88
C ARG A 158 2.22 -3.99 -11.44
N VAL A 159 1.40 -5.01 -11.23
CA VAL A 159 0.95 -5.42 -9.90
C VAL A 159 1.70 -6.68 -9.51
N TYR A 160 2.36 -6.65 -8.36
CA TYR A 160 3.30 -7.66 -7.91
C TYR A 160 2.89 -8.25 -6.57
N LEU A 161 3.19 -9.53 -6.37
CA LEU A 161 3.10 -10.17 -5.06
C LEU A 161 4.14 -11.28 -4.92
N ARG A 162 4.27 -11.79 -3.70
CA ARG A 162 4.99 -13.03 -3.41
C ARG A 162 4.01 -14.20 -3.38
N SER A 163 4.16 -15.15 -4.29
CA SER A 163 3.22 -16.28 -4.46
C SER A 163 3.09 -17.14 -3.21
N ALA A 164 4.17 -17.25 -2.41
CA ALA A 164 4.16 -17.96 -1.14
C ALA A 164 3.19 -17.34 -0.11
N ASP A 165 2.81 -16.07 -0.28
CA ASP A 165 1.89 -15.38 0.61
C ASP A 165 0.42 -15.62 0.23
N LEU A 166 0.15 -16.25 -0.93
CA LEU A 166 -1.22 -16.59 -1.35
C LEU A 166 -1.98 -17.42 -0.33
N THR A 167 -1.28 -18.24 0.45
CA THR A 167 -1.86 -19.08 1.51
C THR A 167 -2.29 -18.31 2.75
N ARG A 168 -1.85 -17.04 2.90
CA ARG A 168 -2.19 -16.20 4.06
C ARG A 168 -3.55 -15.52 3.92
N TRP A 169 -4.02 -15.33 2.69
CA TRP A 169 -5.35 -14.79 2.45
C TRP A 169 -6.39 -15.90 2.47
N ALA A 170 -7.36 -15.76 3.37
CA ALA A 170 -8.50 -16.65 3.41
C ALA A 170 -9.31 -16.53 2.11
N PRO A 171 -9.82 -17.64 1.56
CA PRO A 171 -10.65 -17.59 0.39
C PRO A 171 -11.97 -16.88 0.71
N ARG A 172 -12.48 -16.10 -0.24
CA ARG A 172 -13.82 -15.50 -0.12
C ARG A 172 -14.89 -16.60 -0.02
N PRO A 173 -16.04 -16.34 0.63
CA PRO A 173 -17.16 -17.26 0.63
C PRO A 173 -17.52 -17.69 -0.81
N GLY A 174 -17.54 -19.00 -1.06
CA GLY A 174 -17.81 -19.56 -2.39
C GLY A 174 -16.61 -19.61 -3.34
N MET A 175 -15.40 -19.31 -2.87
CA MET A 175 -14.16 -19.40 -3.65
C MET A 175 -13.23 -20.46 -3.06
N GLU A 176 -12.52 -21.20 -3.91
CA GLU A 176 -11.45 -22.09 -3.47
C GLU A 176 -10.10 -21.38 -3.45
N GLN A 177 -9.20 -21.79 -2.54
CA GLN A 177 -7.84 -21.25 -2.44
C GLN A 177 -7.06 -21.35 -3.76
N SER A 178 -7.29 -22.42 -4.52
CA SER A 178 -6.70 -22.69 -5.85
C SER A 178 -6.95 -21.55 -6.84
N SER A 179 -8.07 -20.84 -6.70
CA SER A 179 -8.46 -19.71 -7.55
C SER A 179 -7.43 -18.58 -7.55
N TYR A 180 -6.77 -18.34 -6.41
CA TYR A 180 -5.74 -17.31 -6.31
C TYR A 180 -4.48 -17.70 -7.08
N THR A 181 -4.06 -18.96 -6.94
CA THR A 181 -2.87 -19.49 -7.62
C THR A 181 -3.02 -19.46 -9.14
N THR A 182 -4.20 -19.78 -9.67
CA THR A 182 -4.47 -19.70 -11.12
C THR A 182 -4.59 -18.26 -11.63
N ALA A 183 -4.94 -17.32 -10.75
CA ALA A 183 -5.10 -15.91 -11.12
C ALA A 183 -3.78 -15.11 -11.14
N VAL A 184 -2.70 -15.64 -10.58
CA VAL A 184 -1.36 -15.02 -10.67
C VAL A 184 -0.59 -15.57 -11.87
N THR A 185 0.36 -14.79 -12.37
CA THR A 185 1.31 -15.23 -13.39
C THR A 185 2.70 -15.30 -12.75
N PRO A 186 3.29 -16.48 -12.55
CA PRO A 186 4.61 -16.59 -11.93
C PRO A 186 5.67 -15.92 -12.80
N PHE A 187 6.72 -15.41 -12.16
CA PHE A 187 7.92 -14.98 -12.85
C PHE A 187 8.63 -16.17 -13.51
N PRO A 188 9.46 -15.94 -14.54
CA PRO A 188 10.30 -17.00 -15.11
C PRO A 188 11.22 -17.62 -14.05
N GLU A 189 11.47 -18.93 -14.13
CA GLU A 189 12.28 -19.66 -13.13
C GLU A 189 13.69 -19.08 -12.98
N HIS A 190 14.32 -18.66 -14.08
CA HIS A 190 15.66 -18.07 -14.07
C HIS A 190 15.71 -16.69 -13.38
N ALA A 191 14.57 -16.00 -13.24
CA ALA A 191 14.45 -14.77 -12.48
C ALA A 191 14.28 -15.01 -10.97
N LEU A 192 13.93 -16.24 -10.57
CA LEU A 192 13.76 -16.64 -9.17
C LEU A 192 14.98 -17.40 -8.62
N SER A 193 15.83 -17.90 -9.51
CA SER A 193 17.05 -18.64 -9.16
C SER A 193 18.22 -17.71 -8.89
N SER A 194 18.95 -17.97 -7.79
CA SER A 194 20.28 -17.42 -7.56
C SER A 194 21.38 -18.18 -8.30
N ASP A 195 21.05 -19.37 -8.81
CA ASP A 195 22.01 -20.34 -9.36
C ASP A 195 21.87 -20.43 -10.88
N VAL A 196 22.95 -20.88 -11.54
CA VAL A 196 22.95 -21.13 -12.98
C VAL A 196 22.11 -22.37 -13.26
N VAL A 197 20.88 -22.17 -13.73
CA VAL A 197 19.97 -23.25 -14.12
C VAL A 197 19.93 -23.32 -15.65
N ASN A 198 20.18 -24.52 -16.21
CA ASN A 198 20.18 -24.77 -17.66
C ASN A 198 21.13 -23.85 -18.46
N GLY A 199 22.30 -23.50 -17.89
CA GLY A 199 23.30 -22.67 -18.56
C GLY A 199 22.96 -21.18 -18.68
N LYS A 200 21.83 -20.74 -18.09
CA LYS A 200 21.48 -19.32 -18.00
C LYS A 200 21.96 -18.75 -16.67
N SER A 201 22.70 -17.65 -16.73
CA SER A 201 23.13 -16.92 -15.53
C SER A 201 21.93 -16.33 -14.79
N PRO A 202 21.98 -16.22 -13.46
CA PRO A 202 20.93 -15.57 -12.67
C PRO A 202 20.72 -14.13 -13.13
N VAL A 203 19.47 -13.68 -13.08
CA VAL A 203 19.09 -12.33 -13.50
C VAL A 203 19.71 -11.29 -12.55
N GLY A 204 20.55 -10.42 -13.10
CA GLY A 204 21.23 -9.35 -12.35
C GLY A 204 20.32 -8.20 -11.96
N THR A 205 20.85 -7.23 -11.21
CA THR A 205 20.10 -6.02 -10.83
C THR A 205 20.05 -5.03 -11.98
N CYS A 206 18.93 -4.29 -12.09
CA CYS A 206 18.77 -3.28 -13.14
C CYS A 206 19.78 -2.12 -13.04
N ALA A 207 20.38 -1.90 -11.87
CA ALA A 207 21.44 -0.91 -11.67
C ALA A 207 22.74 -1.28 -12.41
N SER A 208 23.02 -2.57 -12.56
CA SER A 208 24.20 -3.08 -13.28
C SER A 208 23.96 -3.38 -14.76
N GLU A 209 22.71 -3.29 -15.23
CA GLU A 209 22.34 -3.62 -16.61
C GLU A 209 22.29 -2.37 -17.50
N THR A 210 23.01 -2.42 -18.61
CA THR A 210 23.14 -1.30 -19.57
C THR A 210 22.25 -1.49 -20.79
N ASP A 211 21.90 -2.73 -21.13
CA ASP A 211 21.00 -3.03 -22.24
C ASP A 211 19.54 -2.81 -21.81
N HIS A 212 18.90 -1.82 -22.41
CA HIS A 212 17.52 -1.41 -22.10
C HIS A 212 16.49 -2.54 -22.33
N ASN A 213 16.81 -3.49 -23.20
CA ASN A 213 15.92 -4.59 -23.56
C ASN A 213 16.15 -5.86 -22.73
N LYS A 214 17.21 -5.89 -21.91
CA LYS A 214 17.46 -7.04 -21.04
C LYS A 214 16.56 -7.05 -19.82
N GLU A 215 16.30 -8.27 -19.37
CA GLU A 215 15.60 -8.51 -18.12
C GLU A 215 16.51 -8.27 -16.92
N CYS A 216 15.93 -7.80 -15.81
CA CYS A 216 16.69 -7.51 -14.60
C CYS A 216 15.77 -7.49 -13.37
N ILE A 217 16.38 -7.50 -12.17
CA ILE A 217 15.70 -7.31 -10.90
C ILE A 217 15.75 -5.83 -10.52
N CYS A 218 14.57 -5.21 -10.46
CA CYS A 218 14.37 -3.83 -10.03
C CYS A 218 14.23 -3.76 -8.50
N HIS A 219 14.57 -2.60 -7.96
CA HIS A 219 14.56 -2.31 -6.53
C HIS A 219 13.72 -1.06 -6.28
N MET A 220 12.85 -1.11 -5.27
CA MET A 220 12.01 0.03 -4.86
C MET A 220 11.97 0.12 -3.34
N GLU A 221 12.25 1.31 -2.81
CA GLU A 221 12.17 1.61 -1.38
C GLU A 221 11.18 2.72 -1.08
N VAL A 222 10.38 2.51 -0.04
CA VAL A 222 9.37 3.45 0.43
C VAL A 222 9.37 3.45 1.95
N CYS A 223 9.47 4.63 2.58
CA CYS A 223 9.31 4.77 4.02
C CYS A 223 8.06 5.56 4.35
N VAL A 224 7.19 4.98 5.17
CA VAL A 224 6.02 5.64 5.75
C VAL A 224 6.47 6.24 7.08
N ASN A 225 6.60 7.56 7.13
CA ASN A 225 7.27 8.28 8.23
C ASN A 225 6.40 8.39 9.48
N TRP A 226 5.07 8.33 9.33
CA TRP A 226 4.18 8.38 10.46
C TRP A 226 2.85 7.69 10.17
N TYR A 227 2.45 6.73 11.00
CA TYR A 227 1.10 6.18 10.92
C TYR A 227 0.59 5.69 12.29
N PRO A 228 -0.72 5.78 12.56
CA PRO A 228 -1.31 5.22 13.78
C PRO A 228 -1.30 3.68 13.76
N CYS A 229 -0.39 3.09 14.54
CA CYS A 229 -0.16 1.64 14.60
C CYS A 229 -0.69 0.98 15.88
N GLY A 230 -1.25 1.76 16.82
CA GLY A 230 -1.83 1.20 18.04
C GLY A 230 -2.66 2.21 18.82
N LEU A 231 -3.50 1.70 19.73
CA LEU A 231 -4.26 2.52 20.68
C LEU A 231 -3.54 2.59 22.02
N LYS A 232 -3.53 3.78 22.64
CA LYS A 232 -3.05 3.98 24.01
C LYS A 232 -4.22 4.01 24.98
N TYR A 233 -4.02 3.35 26.12
CA TYR A 233 -4.99 3.23 27.19
C TYR A 233 -4.46 3.85 28.48
N CYS A 234 -5.27 4.68 29.11
CA CYS A 234 -4.96 5.34 30.36
C CYS A 234 -5.79 4.72 31.50
N LYS A 235 -5.21 4.63 32.69
CA LYS A 235 -5.93 4.17 33.88
C LYS A 235 -6.87 5.25 34.39
N GLY A 236 -8.09 4.86 34.77
CA GLY A 236 -9.01 5.71 35.51
C GLY A 236 -8.54 5.98 36.94
N LYS A 237 -9.25 6.86 37.66
CA LYS A 237 -9.00 7.17 39.07
C LYS A 237 -9.06 5.89 39.95
N PRO A 238 -8.34 5.85 41.09
CA PRO A 238 -8.05 4.62 41.84
C PRO A 238 -9.26 3.89 42.45
N GLN A 239 -10.42 4.55 42.61
CA GLN A 239 -11.63 3.90 43.13
C GLN A 239 -12.45 3.24 42.01
N GLY A 240 -11.87 2.23 41.34
CA GLY A 240 -12.58 1.33 40.41
C GLY A 240 -12.53 1.70 38.92
N GLY A 241 -11.59 2.53 38.48
CA GLY A 241 -11.55 3.05 37.12
C GLY A 241 -11.23 2.02 36.03
N LEU A 242 -12.23 1.70 35.19
CA LEU A 242 -12.05 1.05 33.89
C LEU A 242 -10.99 1.78 33.04
N SER A 243 -10.18 1.02 32.33
CA SER A 243 -9.23 1.55 31.34
C SER A 243 -9.97 2.30 30.22
N TYR A 244 -9.50 3.49 29.85
CA TYR A 244 -10.10 4.27 28.75
C TYR A 244 -9.08 4.64 27.67
N ARG A 245 -9.56 4.81 26.43
CA ARG A 245 -8.72 5.20 25.29
C ARG A 245 -8.30 6.66 25.45
N CYS A 246 -7.00 6.95 25.44
CA CYS A 246 -6.48 8.30 25.66
C CYS A 246 -5.53 8.80 24.57
N GLY A 247 -5.19 7.96 23.59
CA GLY A 247 -4.35 8.38 22.48
C GLY A 247 -4.05 7.26 21.51
N ILE A 248 -3.06 7.51 20.66
CA ILE A 248 -2.53 6.54 19.70
C ILE A 248 -1.04 6.33 19.93
N LYS A 249 -0.57 5.16 19.57
CA LYS A 249 0.83 4.86 19.31
C LYS A 249 1.07 5.11 17.82
N THR A 250 2.18 5.74 17.50
CA THR A 250 2.54 6.11 16.12
C THR A 250 3.83 5.43 15.73
N CYS A 251 3.89 4.95 14.50
CA CYS A 251 5.01 4.17 14.00
C CYS A 251 5.55 4.75 12.69
N HIS A 252 6.79 4.39 12.40
CA HIS A 252 7.44 4.54 11.11
C HIS A 252 7.82 3.14 10.60
N ARG A 253 7.75 2.93 9.28
CA ARG A 253 8.19 1.69 8.65
C ARG A 253 8.73 1.93 7.25
N CYS A 254 9.84 1.27 6.92
CA CYS A 254 10.36 1.22 5.56
C CYS A 254 10.03 -0.11 4.89
N TYR A 255 9.82 -0.05 3.58
CA TYR A 255 9.45 -1.14 2.71
C TYR A 255 10.50 -1.25 1.62
N ARG A 256 10.93 -2.47 1.34
CA ARG A 256 11.87 -2.79 0.26
C ARG A 256 11.28 -3.84 -0.64
N TYR A 257 11.13 -3.53 -1.92
CA TYR A 257 10.58 -4.42 -2.92
C TYR A 257 11.63 -4.78 -3.96
N HIS A 258 11.82 -6.07 -4.18
CA HIS A 258 12.56 -6.60 -5.32
C HIS A 258 11.59 -7.25 -6.29
N PHE A 259 11.66 -6.90 -7.57
CA PHE A 259 10.73 -7.42 -8.57
C PHE A 259 11.38 -7.54 -9.94
N PHE A 260 10.99 -8.58 -10.67
CA PHE A 260 11.49 -8.84 -12.01
C PHE A 260 10.81 -7.94 -13.05
N VAL A 261 11.60 -7.41 -13.97
CA VAL A 261 11.14 -6.72 -15.18
C VAL A 261 11.72 -7.39 -16.42
N ARG A 262 10.92 -7.48 -17.48
CA ARG A 262 11.35 -8.09 -18.76
C ARG A 262 12.30 -7.22 -19.56
N ARG A 263 12.31 -5.92 -19.28
CA ARG A 263 13.16 -4.91 -19.94
C ARG A 263 13.62 -3.92 -18.88
N ARG A 264 14.89 -3.55 -18.90
CA ARG A 264 15.50 -2.60 -17.97
C ARG A 264 14.82 -1.24 -18.02
N ASP A 265 14.35 -0.81 -19.18
CA ASP A 265 13.57 0.43 -19.35
C ASP A 265 12.22 0.44 -18.59
N ALA A 266 11.74 -0.71 -18.12
CA ALA A 266 10.55 -0.82 -17.29
C ALA A 266 10.84 -0.64 -15.79
N CYS A 267 12.09 -0.40 -15.41
CA CYS A 267 12.51 -0.06 -14.05
C CYS A 267 12.94 1.42 -14.01
N LEU A 268 12.00 2.34 -13.76
CA LEU A 268 12.34 3.77 -13.61
C LEU A 268 13.01 4.07 -12.26
N SER A 269 12.87 3.17 -11.29
CA SER A 269 13.54 3.25 -9.98
C SER A 269 14.96 2.72 -10.09
N TYR A 270 15.87 3.46 -10.71
CA TYR A 270 17.29 3.11 -10.76
C TYR A 270 18.14 4.12 -9.98
N THR A 271 17.93 4.20 -8.67
CA THR A 271 18.91 4.78 -7.74
C THR A 271 19.00 3.90 -6.52
#